data_AF-A0A8T3Z010-F1
#
_entry.id   AF-A0A8T3Z010-F1
#
_cell.length_a   1.000
_cell.length_b   1.000
_cell.length_c   1.000
_cell.angle_alpha   90.00
_cell.angle_beta   90.00
_cell.angle_gamma   90.00
#
_symmetry.space_group_name_H-M   'P 1'
#
loop_
_entity.id
_entity.type
_entity.pdbx_description
1 polymer ?
#
loop_
_entity_poly.entity_id
_entity_poly.type
_entity_poly.pdbx_seq_one_letter_code
_entity_poly.pdbx_strand_id
1 'polypeptide(L)'
;MDPNQENAMTILKAMVEGSRRRGNGDVIKMLTNLSFEEINNAVPCLEDMGLVQTLRGRKKIRYEFFNVTLAPAGYQYYNDNFGKIKAIE
;
A
#
# COMPACT_ATOMS: atom_id res chain seq x y z
N MET A 1 12.20 -3.49 -11.88
CA MET A 1 10.83 -3.67 -11.36
C MET A 1 9.97 -2.62 -12.03
N ASP A 2 8.69 -2.89 -12.32
CA ASP A 2 7.77 -1.85 -12.79
C ASP A 2 7.68 -0.74 -11.71
N PRO A 3 7.84 0.56 -12.04
CA PRO A 3 7.68 1.65 -11.08
C PRO A 3 6.39 1.59 -10.25
N ASN A 4 5.29 1.10 -10.83
CA ASN A 4 4.03 0.93 -10.10
C ASN A 4 4.12 -0.18 -9.04
N GLN A 5 4.88 -1.24 -9.32
CA GLN A 5 5.11 -2.33 -8.39
C GLN A 5 6.03 -1.90 -7.24
N GLU A 6 7.07 -1.11 -7.52
CA GLU A 6 7.95 -0.58 -6.48
C GLU A 6 7.20 0.38 -5.53
N ASN A 7 6.38 1.27 -6.09
CA ASN A 7 5.52 2.16 -5.31
C ASN A 7 4.46 1.37 -4.52
N ALA A 8 3.89 0.30 -5.10
CA ALA A 8 2.96 -0.59 -4.42
C ALA A 8 3.62 -1.23 -3.19
N MET A 9 4.83 -1.76 -3.33
CA MET A 9 5.58 -2.34 -2.21
C MET A 9 5.92 -1.30 -1.14
N THR A 10 6.27 -0.09 -1.54
CA THR A 10 6.49 1.05 -0.63
C THR A 10 5.25 1.35 0.20
N ILE A 11 4.06 1.38 -0.43
CA ILE A 11 2.78 1.58 0.27
C ILE A 11 2.50 0.44 1.24
N LEU A 12 2.63 -0.82 0.80
CA LEU A 12 2.41 -2.00 1.65
C LEU A 12 3.29 -1.96 2.90
N LYS A 13 4.60 -1.75 2.70
CA LYS A 13 5.58 -1.65 3.78
C LYS A 13 5.21 -0.56 4.77
N ALA A 14 4.95 0.66 4.29
CA ALA A 14 4.65 1.80 5.15
C ALA A 14 3.33 1.63 5.92
N MET A 15 2.32 0.98 5.32
CA MET A 15 1.06 0.66 6.01
C MET A 15 1.26 -0.37 7.12
N VAL A 16 2.04 -1.44 6.88
CA VAL A 16 2.32 -2.47 7.90
C VAL A 16 3.18 -1.90 9.03
N GLU A 17 4.29 -1.24 8.71
CA GLU A 17 5.21 -0.64 9.70
C GLU A 17 4.56 0.49 10.49
N GLY A 18 3.71 1.29 9.83
CA GLY A 18 2.91 2.33 10.47
C GLY A 18 1.74 1.80 11.32
N SER A 19 1.59 0.48 11.46
CA SER A 19 0.46 -0.17 12.15
C SER A 19 -0.91 0.29 11.63
N ARG A 20 -1.00 0.61 10.34
CA ARG A 20 -2.22 1.11 9.70
C ARG A 20 -2.90 -0.01 8.92
N ARG A 21 -3.84 -0.71 9.57
CA ARG A 21 -4.72 -1.67 8.89
C ARG A 21 -5.56 -1.04 7.78
N ARG A 22 -5.92 0.24 7.91
CA ARG A 22 -6.74 1.00 6.95
C ARG A 22 -6.24 2.44 6.83
N GLY A 23 -6.23 2.98 5.62
CA GLY A 23 -5.86 4.36 5.34
C GLY A 23 -6.54 4.90 4.08
N ASN A 24 -6.82 6.20 4.05
CA ASN A 24 -7.18 6.90 2.83
C ASN A 24 -5.90 7.36 2.09
N GLY A 25 -6.06 7.96 0.91
CA GLY A 25 -4.92 8.39 0.12
C GLY A 25 -4.03 9.42 0.84
N ASP A 26 -4.61 10.33 1.64
CA ASP A 26 -3.82 11.33 2.39
C ASP A 26 -2.95 10.69 3.47
N VAL A 27 -3.48 9.67 4.15
CA VAL A 27 -2.70 8.87 5.11
C VAL A 27 -1.56 8.14 4.40
N ILE A 28 -1.82 7.52 3.26
CA ILE A 28 -0.78 6.82 2.47
C ILE A 28 0.30 7.80 2.01
N LYS A 29 -0.11 8.99 1.56
CA LYS A 29 0.82 10.07 1.17
C LYS A 29 1.73 10.48 2.32
N MET A 30 1.18 10.65 3.52
CA MET A 30 1.96 11.00 4.71
C MET A 30 2.96 9.90 5.10
N LEU A 31 2.62 8.63 4.85
CA LEU A 31 3.47 7.48 5.18
C LEU A 31 4.59 7.23 4.17
N THR A 32 4.42 7.62 2.92
CA THR A 32 5.30 7.20 1.80
C THR A 32 5.96 8.35 1.04
N ASN A 33 5.52 9.59 1.26
CA ASN A 33 5.87 10.77 0.46
C ASN A 33 5.52 10.69 -1.04
N LEU A 34 4.80 9.66 -1.49
CA LEU A 34 4.38 9.51 -2.88
C LEU A 34 3.41 10.64 -3.31
N SER A 35 3.46 10.98 -4.59
CA SER A 35 2.50 11.88 -5.23
C SER A 35 1.10 11.25 -5.31
N PHE A 36 0.08 12.06 -5.59
CA PHE A 36 -1.28 11.55 -5.75
C PHE A 36 -1.38 10.55 -6.91
N GLU A 37 -0.68 10.81 -8.01
CA GLU A 37 -0.64 9.97 -9.20
C GLU A 37 0.05 8.64 -8.92
N GLU A 38 1.22 8.65 -8.27
CA GLU A 38 1.94 7.43 -7.90
C GLU A 38 1.09 6.53 -6.99
N ILE A 39 0.37 7.12 -6.02
CA ILE A 39 -0.54 6.36 -5.15
C ILE A 39 -1.69 5.74 -5.96
N ASN A 40 -2.31 6.51 -6.87
CA ASN A 40 -3.42 6.01 -7.68
C ASN A 40 -2.97 4.90 -8.65
N ASN A 41 -1.74 4.95 -9.16
CA ASN A 41 -1.20 3.93 -10.06
C ASN A 41 -0.72 2.68 -9.32
N ALA A 42 -0.23 2.83 -8.08
CA ALA A 42 0.31 1.73 -7.29
C ALA A 42 -0.76 0.90 -6.56
N VAL A 43 -1.84 1.53 -6.07
CA VAL A 43 -2.88 0.83 -5.30
C VAL A 43 -3.57 -0.30 -6.08
N PRO A 44 -3.91 -0.16 -7.37
CA PRO A 44 -4.43 -1.26 -8.17
C PRO A 44 -3.51 -2.49 -8.20
N CYS A 45 -2.19 -2.30 -8.28
CA CYS A 45 -1.24 -3.41 -8.24
C CYS A 45 -1.33 -4.20 -6.92
N LEU A 46 -1.49 -3.52 -5.77
CA LEU A 46 -1.69 -4.20 -4.48
C LEU A 46 -3.03 -4.95 -4.41
N GLU A 47 -4.08 -4.40 -5.03
CA GLU A 47 -5.41 -5.00 -5.05
C GLU A 47 -5.44 -6.23 -5.98
N ASP A 48 -4.82 -6.14 -7.16
CA ASP A 48 -4.67 -7.25 -8.10
C ASP A 48 -3.86 -8.41 -7.50
N MET A 49 -2.85 -8.11 -6.67
CA MET A 49 -2.10 -9.10 -5.90
C MET A 49 -2.87 -9.64 -4.69
N GLY A 50 -4.05 -9.12 -4.38
CA GLY A 50 -4.87 -9.52 -3.21
C GLY A 50 -4.27 -9.12 -1.86
N LEU A 51 -3.29 -8.21 -1.84
CA LEU A 51 -2.62 -7.77 -0.62
C LEU A 51 -3.42 -6.70 0.14
N VAL A 52 -4.26 -5.97 -0.59
CA VAL A 52 -5.18 -4.96 -0.04
C VAL A 52 -6.57 -5.10 -0.64
N GLN A 53 -7.54 -4.47 0.00
CA GLN A 53 -8.88 -4.26 -0.53
C GLN A 53 -9.16 -2.77 -0.60
N THR A 54 -9.64 -2.28 -1.73
CA THR A 54 -10.05 -0.90 -1.88
C THR A 54 -11.56 -0.74 -1.69
N LEU A 55 -11.95 0.34 -1.02
CA LEU A 55 -13.32 0.84 -1.07
C LEU A 55 -13.38 1.95 -2.11
N ARG A 56 -14.14 1.76 -3.19
CA ARG A 56 -14.24 2.74 -4.28
C ARG A 56 -14.79 4.08 -3.79
N GLY A 57 -14.18 5.18 -4.25
CA GLY A 57 -14.62 6.54 -3.95
C GLY A 57 -15.88 6.94 -4.71
N ARG A 58 -16.84 7.59 -4.04
CA ARG A 58 -18.04 8.17 -4.71
C ARG A 58 -17.77 9.53 -5.37
N LYS A 59 -16.71 10.26 -4.98
CA LYS A 59 -16.33 11.57 -5.54
C LYS A 59 -14.83 11.58 -5.86
N LYS A 60 -14.49 11.85 -7.12
CA LYS A 60 -13.13 11.86 -7.66
C LYS A 60 -12.52 13.26 -7.57
N ILE A 61 -11.67 13.52 -6.58
CA ILE A 61 -10.92 14.80 -6.54
C ILE A 61 -9.41 14.55 -6.55
N ARG A 62 -8.89 13.60 -5.77
CA ARG A 62 -7.43 13.31 -5.70
C ARG A 62 -7.08 11.84 -5.76
N TYR A 63 -7.98 10.97 -5.28
CA TYR A 63 -7.75 9.53 -5.19
C TYR A 63 -8.88 8.76 -5.86
N GLU A 64 -8.55 7.68 -6.57
CA GLU A 64 -9.54 6.81 -7.23
C GLU A 64 -10.25 5.86 -6.22
N PHE A 65 -9.80 5.84 -4.97
CA PHE A 65 -10.34 5.05 -3.86
C PHE A 65 -10.68 5.93 -2.65
N PHE A 66 -11.63 5.49 -1.83
CA PHE A 66 -11.97 6.10 -0.54
C PHE A 66 -11.04 5.64 0.57
N ASN A 67 -10.75 4.34 0.64
CA ASN A 67 -9.81 3.75 1.58
C ASN A 67 -9.17 2.49 1.00
N VAL A 68 -7.96 2.20 1.47
CA VAL A 68 -7.24 0.95 1.29
C VAL A 68 -7.19 0.23 2.63
N THR A 69 -7.49 -1.07 2.64
CA THR A 69 -7.43 -1.92 3.84
C THR A 69 -6.47 -3.07 3.59
N LEU A 70 -5.52 -3.31 4.50
CA LEU A 70 -4.63 -4.46 4.45
C LEU A 70 -5.43 -5.76 4.57
N ALA A 71 -5.23 -6.67 3.61
CA ALA A 71 -5.72 -8.04 3.69
C ALA A 71 -4.75 -8.90 4.52
N PRO A 72 -5.19 -10.05 5.07
CA PRO A 72 -4.28 -11.00 5.74
C PRO A 72 -3.09 -11.40 4.86
N ALA A 73 -3.32 -11.59 3.56
CA ALA A 73 -2.27 -11.89 2.58
C ALA A 73 -1.21 -10.76 2.47
N GLY A 74 -1.61 -9.51 2.65
CA GLY A 74 -0.68 -8.37 2.69
C GLY A 74 0.30 -8.44 3.86
N TYR A 75 -0.16 -8.82 5.05
CA TYR A 75 0.72 -9.02 6.20
C TYR A 75 1.67 -10.21 5.99
N GLN A 76 1.16 -11.32 5.45
CA GLN A 76 1.98 -12.48 5.15
C GLN A 76 3.06 -12.15 4.12
N TYR A 77 2.67 -11.52 3.00
CA TYR A 77 3.60 -11.05 1.98
C TYR A 77 4.67 -10.13 2.57
N TYR A 78 4.27 -9.18 3.44
CA TYR A 78 5.23 -8.31 4.12
C TYR A 78 6.23 -9.11 4.95
N ASN A 79 5.77 -10.06 5.76
CA ASN A 79 6.67 -10.87 6.61
C ASN A 79 7.65 -11.69 5.78
N ASP A 80 7.19 -12.26 4.66
CA ASP A 80 8.00 -13.11 3.79
C ASP A 80 9.09 -12.32 3.03
N ASN A 81 8.83 -11.04 2.71
CA ASN A 81 9.68 -10.23 1.83
C ASN A 81 10.43 -9.08 2.53
N PHE A 82 9.89 -8.54 3.63
CA PHE A 82 10.44 -7.38 4.36
C PHE A 82 10.65 -7.64 5.85
N GLY A 83 9.77 -8.43 6.48
CA GLY A 83 9.80 -8.70 7.93
C GLY A 83 10.98 -9.57 8.39
N LYS A 84 11.70 -10.20 7.46
CA LYS A 84 13.00 -10.79 7.76
C LYS A 84 14.06 -9.69 7.77
N ILE A 85 14.23 -9.04 8.92
CA ILE A 85 15.57 -8.60 9.30
C ILE A 85 16.41 -9.87 9.24
N LYS A 86 17.22 -10.05 8.17
CA LYS A 86 18.30 -11.04 8.21
C LYS A 86 19.06 -10.71 9.47
N ALA A 87 19.07 -11.64 10.43
CA ALA A 87 19.96 -11.56 11.57
C ALA A 87 21.33 -11.16 11.03
N ILE A 88 21.86 -10.05 11.52
CA ILE A 88 23.24 -9.67 11.26
C ILE A 88 24.03 -10.79 11.94
N GLU A 89 24.65 -11.66 11.14
CA GLU A 89 25.73 -12.55 11.60
C GLU A 89 26.94 -11.72 12.01
#